data_AF-A0AA88Q0M4-F1
#
_entry.id   AF-A0AA88Q0M4-F1
#
_cell.length_a   1.000
_cell.length_b   1.000
_cell.length_c   1.000
_cell.angle_alpha   90.00
_cell.angle_beta   90.00
_cell.angle_gamma   90.00
#
_symmetry.space_group_name_H-M   'P 1'
#
loop_
_entity.id
_entity.type
_entity.pdbx_description
1 polymer ?
#
loop_
_entity_poly.entity_id
_entity_poly.type
_entity_poly.pdbx_seq_one_letter_code
_entity_poly.pdbx_strand_id
1 'polypeptide(L)'
;MLNAMRIMTEGFSPSSDGMLGRGVYVTRSFGKASHYPLHPNGGMLAVLRLSRQSGAKRLTSRALATVHAMGDYGYYKYPGRRKYIMYHGTTMRRALRIQREGFRPSSGGMLGPGVYLSRDMEKASRYPEDDRGRQRAIIRVEVRVGKVKRIDYKGHPLQKTWYQHGYDTAWVPPNCGMVRSGLEEDCVYDPSRIRVLEIIENDYDD
;
A
#
# COMPACT_ATOMS: atom_id res chain seq x y z
N MET A 1 42.65 34.97 -15.94
CA MET A 1 42.33 35.24 -17.36
C MET A 1 41.16 34.36 -17.76
N LEU A 2 40.13 35.01 -18.29
CA LEU A 2 38.91 34.42 -18.86
C LEU A 2 39.23 33.46 -20.02
N ASN A 3 38.43 32.40 -20.20
CA ASN A 3 37.55 32.34 -21.37
C ASN A 3 36.48 31.24 -21.25
N ALA A 4 35.26 31.67 -21.47
CA ALA A 4 34.05 30.89 -21.62
C ALA A 4 34.06 30.11 -22.94
N MET A 5 33.52 28.89 -22.96
CA MET A 5 33.21 28.17 -24.19
C MET A 5 31.69 27.88 -24.25
N ARG A 6 30.99 28.90 -24.74
CA ARG A 6 29.92 28.87 -25.76
C ARG A 6 29.12 27.55 -25.88
N ILE A 7 27.94 27.51 -25.29
CA ILE A 7 26.85 26.62 -25.69
C ILE A 7 26.25 27.20 -26.97
N MET A 8 26.36 26.50 -28.09
CA MET A 8 25.59 26.82 -29.30
C MET A 8 24.18 26.26 -29.15
N THR A 9 23.22 27.17 -28.97
CA THR A 9 21.80 26.89 -29.14
C THR A 9 21.49 26.89 -30.63
N GLU A 10 21.30 25.74 -31.25
CA GLU A 10 20.62 25.68 -32.53
C GLU A 10 19.11 25.53 -32.29
N GLY A 11 18.39 26.48 -32.88
CA GLY A 11 16.95 26.62 -32.75
C GLY A 11 16.19 25.54 -33.50
N PHE A 12 15.11 25.07 -32.86
CA PHE A 12 13.99 24.49 -33.57
C PHE A 12 12.80 25.43 -33.41
N SER A 13 12.36 26.00 -34.52
CA SER A 13 11.11 26.75 -34.63
C SER A 13 9.92 25.80 -34.39
N PRO A 14 8.91 26.16 -33.57
CA PRO A 14 7.72 25.35 -33.42
C PRO A 14 6.86 25.48 -34.69
N SER A 15 6.66 24.37 -35.39
CA SER A 15 5.60 24.26 -36.38
C SER A 15 4.28 24.04 -35.64
N SER A 16 3.26 24.77 -36.10
CA SER A 16 1.90 24.75 -35.60
C SER A 16 1.23 23.42 -35.93
N ASP A 17 1.19 22.50 -34.97
CA ASP A 17 0.02 21.65 -34.80
C ASP A 17 -0.04 21.07 -33.38
N GLY A 18 -1.27 20.91 -32.89
CA GLY A 18 -1.61 20.93 -31.47
C GLY A 18 -1.09 19.79 -30.59
N MET A 19 -0.98 20.15 -29.31
CA MET A 19 -0.84 19.31 -28.12
C MET A 19 0.43 18.47 -28.00
N LEU A 20 1.33 18.87 -27.10
CA LEU A 20 2.03 18.00 -26.13
C LEU A 20 2.91 18.88 -25.22
N GLY A 21 2.71 18.78 -23.90
CA GLY A 21 3.51 19.49 -22.92
C GLY A 21 3.93 18.56 -21.78
N ARG A 22 5.25 18.51 -21.56
CA ARG A 22 6.03 18.07 -20.38
C ARG A 22 6.78 16.75 -20.55
N GLY A 23 8.07 16.87 -20.88
CA GLY A 23 9.06 15.81 -20.82
C GLY A 23 9.90 15.83 -19.54
N VAL A 24 10.68 14.77 -19.34
CA VAL A 24 11.94 14.74 -18.57
C VAL A 24 12.87 13.71 -19.25
N TYR A 25 14.10 14.12 -19.56
CA TYR A 25 15.17 13.27 -20.09
C TYR A 25 16.22 13.01 -19.00
N VAL A 26 16.78 11.79 -18.94
CA VAL A 26 18.09 11.55 -18.32
C VAL A 26 18.85 10.53 -19.15
N THR A 27 20.08 10.87 -19.55
CA THR A 27 21.04 9.97 -20.20
C THR A 27 22.20 9.68 -19.25
N ARG A 28 22.80 8.49 -19.37
CA ARG A 28 24.25 8.23 -19.34
C ARG A 28 24.49 6.75 -19.74
N SER A 29 24.89 6.55 -21.01
CA SER A 29 25.73 5.47 -21.60
C SER A 29 25.71 4.08 -20.91
N PHE A 30 25.34 2.96 -21.54
CA PHE A 30 25.87 2.33 -22.78
C PHE A 30 24.87 1.29 -23.35
N GLY A 31 24.86 1.13 -24.68
CA GLY A 31 24.31 -0.05 -25.38
C GLY A 31 23.07 0.23 -26.25
N LYS A 32 23.14 -0.11 -27.54
CA LYS A 32 22.13 0.16 -28.58
C LYS A 32 20.70 -0.16 -28.14
N ALA A 33 19.79 0.82 -28.21
CA ALA A 33 18.36 0.62 -28.05
C ALA A 33 17.79 -0.07 -29.30
N SER A 34 17.71 -1.40 -29.28
CA SER A 34 16.75 -2.10 -30.14
C SER A 34 15.37 -1.95 -29.52
N HIS A 35 14.51 -1.15 -30.17
CA HIS A 35 13.06 -1.03 -30.02
C HIS A 35 12.43 -1.90 -28.92
N TYR A 36 12.07 -1.29 -27.80
CA TYR A 36 11.05 -1.83 -26.89
C TYR A 36 9.74 -1.08 -27.13
N PRO A 37 8.61 -1.77 -27.34
CA PRO A 37 7.34 -1.10 -27.54
C PRO A 37 6.95 -0.32 -26.27
N LEU A 38 6.50 0.91 -26.45
CA LEU A 38 5.88 1.70 -25.40
C LEU A 38 4.59 1.02 -24.93
N HIS A 39 4.38 0.96 -23.62
CA HIS A 39 3.12 0.51 -23.02
C HIS A 39 2.03 1.58 -23.29
N PRO A 40 0.78 1.22 -23.64
CA PRO A 40 -0.26 2.17 -24.07
C PRO A 40 -0.64 3.25 -23.03
N ASN A 41 -0.20 3.12 -21.77
CA ASN A 41 -0.49 4.08 -20.68
C ASN A 41 0.77 4.70 -20.03
N GLY A 42 1.89 4.80 -20.76
CA GLY A 42 2.98 5.72 -20.39
C GLY A 42 3.89 5.35 -19.21
N GLY A 43 3.89 4.10 -18.75
CA GLY A 43 4.83 3.63 -17.69
C GLY A 43 6.07 2.93 -18.27
N MET A 44 7.26 3.31 -17.80
CA MET A 44 8.54 2.67 -18.18
C MET A 44 8.80 1.42 -17.31
N LEU A 45 9.19 0.30 -17.92
CA LEU A 45 9.63 -0.90 -17.21
C LEU A 45 11.07 -0.68 -16.70
N ALA A 46 11.29 -0.67 -15.39
CA ALA A 46 12.65 -0.68 -14.82
C ALA A 46 13.05 -2.12 -14.45
N VAL A 47 14.04 -2.69 -15.15
CA VAL A 47 14.65 -3.98 -14.79
C VAL A 47 15.87 -3.70 -13.92
N LEU A 48 15.78 -3.95 -12.62
CA LEU A 48 16.92 -3.90 -11.70
C LEU A 48 17.72 -5.21 -11.83
N ARG A 49 18.95 -5.13 -12.36
CA ARG A 49 19.90 -6.25 -12.37
C ARG A 49 20.73 -6.21 -11.08
N LEU A 50 20.53 -7.18 -10.19
CA LEU A 50 21.40 -7.37 -9.01
C LEU A 50 22.77 -7.89 -9.46
N SER A 51 23.85 -7.19 -9.11
CA SER A 51 25.22 -7.69 -9.23
C SER A 51 25.60 -8.47 -7.96
N ARG A 52 26.15 -9.67 -8.12
CA ARG A 52 26.80 -10.42 -7.04
C ARG A 52 28.13 -9.73 -6.72
N GLN A 53 28.36 -9.36 -5.46
CA GLN A 53 29.73 -9.22 -4.94
C GLN A 53 30.09 -10.50 -4.19
N SER A 54 31.18 -11.14 -4.63
CA SER A 54 31.83 -12.26 -3.97
C SER A 54 32.62 -11.78 -2.75
N GLY A 55 32.29 -12.27 -1.57
CA GLY A 55 33.06 -12.04 -0.35
C GLY A 55 32.33 -12.60 0.86
N ALA A 56 32.78 -13.76 1.35
CA ALA A 56 32.14 -14.47 2.46
C ALA A 56 32.28 -13.72 3.79
N LYS A 57 31.16 -13.32 4.40
CA LYS A 57 31.00 -13.22 5.86
C LYS A 57 29.59 -13.69 6.27
N ARG A 58 29.60 -14.73 7.11
CA ARG A 58 28.53 -15.33 7.94
C ARG A 58 27.07 -14.91 7.67
N LEU A 59 26.30 -15.92 7.24
CA LEU A 59 24.84 -15.96 7.25
C LEU A 59 24.31 -15.86 8.69
N THR A 60 23.65 -14.75 9.02
CA THR A 60 22.61 -14.73 10.06
C THR A 60 21.25 -14.65 9.38
N SER A 61 20.31 -15.41 9.92
CA SER A 61 19.05 -15.82 9.33
C SER A 61 18.05 -14.68 9.07
N ARG A 62 17.32 -14.82 7.94
CA ARG A 62 16.01 -14.21 7.61
C ARG A 62 15.99 -12.71 7.25
N ALA A 63 16.43 -12.40 6.03
CA ALA A 63 15.80 -11.36 5.21
C ALA A 63 14.81 -12.03 4.24
N LEU A 64 13.57 -12.26 4.69
CA LEU A 64 12.45 -12.58 3.81
C LEU A 64 12.00 -11.28 3.15
N ALA A 65 12.79 -10.79 2.19
CA ALA A 65 12.34 -9.77 1.25
C ALA A 65 11.25 -10.41 0.38
N THR A 66 10.00 -10.24 0.80
CA THR A 66 8.85 -10.62 -0.02
C THR A 66 8.87 -9.70 -1.23
N VAL A 67 9.26 -10.28 -2.37
CA VAL A 67 9.34 -9.61 -3.65
C VAL A 67 7.92 -9.21 -4.05
N HIS A 68 7.52 -7.97 -3.74
CA HIS A 68 6.25 -7.36 -4.18
C HIS A 68 6.33 -6.94 -5.66
N ALA A 69 6.74 -7.87 -6.52
CA ALA A 69 6.78 -7.69 -7.96
C ALA A 69 6.27 -8.96 -8.65
N MET A 70 4.98 -9.24 -8.47
CA MET A 70 4.23 -10.09 -9.39
C MET A 70 2.89 -9.42 -9.71
N GLY A 71 2.92 -8.66 -10.81
CA GLY A 71 1.94 -8.80 -11.87
C GLY A 71 0.52 -8.37 -11.54
N ASP A 72 0.23 -7.10 -11.84
CA ASP A 72 -1.11 -6.55 -12.07
C ASP A 72 -1.75 -7.08 -13.38
N TYR A 73 -1.56 -8.37 -13.69
CA TYR A 73 -2.03 -9.05 -14.91
C TYR A 73 -3.15 -10.07 -14.63
N GLY A 74 -3.98 -9.80 -13.60
CA GLY A 74 -5.10 -10.68 -13.22
C GLY A 74 -6.40 -9.94 -12.87
N TYR A 75 -6.50 -8.65 -13.20
CA TYR A 75 -7.40 -7.70 -12.54
C TYR A 75 -8.94 -7.91 -12.74
N TYR A 76 -9.43 -8.95 -13.44
CA TYR A 76 -10.89 -9.15 -13.59
C TYR A 76 -11.42 -10.59 -13.60
N LYS A 77 -10.76 -11.58 -12.95
CA LYS A 77 -11.31 -12.96 -13.00
C LYS A 77 -11.94 -13.54 -11.73
N TYR A 78 -11.61 -13.10 -10.51
CA TYR A 78 -12.23 -13.68 -9.29
C TYR A 78 -12.25 -12.71 -8.09
N PRO A 79 -13.26 -11.83 -7.95
CA PRO A 79 -13.33 -10.88 -6.82
C PRO A 79 -13.40 -11.56 -5.44
N GLY A 80 -13.85 -12.83 -5.36
CA GLY A 80 -13.99 -13.59 -4.11
C GLY A 80 -12.74 -14.26 -3.55
N ARG A 81 -11.58 -14.20 -4.23
CA ARG A 81 -10.36 -14.97 -3.83
C ARG A 81 -9.17 -14.12 -3.38
N ARG A 82 -9.30 -12.79 -3.38
CA ARG A 82 -8.19 -11.91 -3.00
C ARG A 82 -7.95 -11.98 -1.49
N LYS A 83 -6.69 -12.24 -1.14
CA LYS A 83 -6.19 -12.24 0.23
C LYS A 83 -5.09 -11.20 0.38
N TYR A 84 -5.09 -10.49 1.49
CA TYR A 84 -4.03 -9.55 1.84
C TYR A 84 -3.51 -9.81 3.24
N ILE A 85 -2.24 -9.47 3.46
CA ILE A 85 -1.69 -9.31 4.80
C ILE A 85 -2.03 -7.90 5.26
N MET A 86 -2.62 -7.80 6.44
CA MET A 86 -2.98 -6.53 7.08
C MET A 86 -2.61 -6.58 8.58
N TYR A 87 -2.75 -5.44 9.23
CA TYR A 87 -2.31 -5.19 10.60
C TYR A 87 -3.40 -4.48 11.39
N HIS A 88 -3.48 -4.82 12.68
CA HIS A 88 -4.35 -4.19 13.66
C HIS A 88 -3.56 -3.84 14.91
N GLY A 89 -3.39 -2.56 15.20
CA GLY A 89 -2.81 -2.09 16.46
C GLY A 89 -3.81 -2.16 17.60
N THR A 90 -3.39 -2.69 18.74
CA THR A 90 -4.19 -2.77 19.96
C THR A 90 -3.30 -2.95 21.18
N THR A 91 -3.87 -3.17 22.37
CA THR A 91 -3.07 -3.54 23.54
C THR A 91 -2.78 -5.04 23.57
N MET A 92 -1.65 -5.46 24.16
CA MET A 92 -1.27 -6.88 24.26
C MET A 92 -2.39 -7.73 24.86
N ARG A 93 -3.04 -7.25 25.92
CA ARG A 93 -4.21 -7.91 26.54
C ARG A 93 -5.35 -8.15 25.54
N ARG A 94 -5.64 -7.18 24.66
CA ARG A 94 -6.68 -7.30 23.62
C ARG A 94 -6.22 -8.20 22.50
N ALA A 95 -4.94 -8.16 22.10
CA ALA A 95 -4.39 -9.03 21.09
C ALA A 95 -4.50 -10.51 21.47
N LEU A 96 -4.09 -10.87 22.69
CA LEU A 96 -4.22 -12.23 23.22
C LEU A 96 -5.70 -12.68 23.29
N ARG A 97 -6.61 -11.76 23.62
CA ARG A 97 -8.04 -12.05 23.59
C ARG A 97 -8.54 -12.32 22.17
N ILE A 98 -8.16 -11.48 21.20
CA ILE A 98 -8.53 -11.64 19.79
C ILE A 98 -7.96 -12.95 19.22
N GLN A 99 -6.75 -13.35 19.61
CA GLN A 99 -6.17 -14.62 19.18
C GLN A 99 -6.98 -15.83 19.68
N ARG A 100 -7.55 -15.77 20.89
CA ARG A 100 -8.36 -16.86 21.46
C ARG A 100 -9.81 -16.86 21.00
N GLU A 101 -10.42 -15.68 20.91
CA GLU A 101 -11.88 -15.52 20.71
C GLU A 101 -12.25 -15.08 19.29
N GLY A 102 -11.26 -14.69 18.47
CA GLY A 102 -11.49 -14.01 17.20
C GLY A 102 -11.75 -12.51 17.35
N PHE A 103 -11.81 -11.81 16.22
CA PHE A 103 -12.17 -10.39 16.20
C PHE A 103 -13.66 -10.20 16.51
N ARG A 104 -13.96 -9.12 17.23
CA ARG A 104 -15.32 -8.59 17.36
C ARG A 104 -15.42 -7.29 16.56
N PRO A 105 -16.43 -7.14 15.69
CA PRO A 105 -16.57 -5.92 14.92
C PRO A 105 -16.93 -4.75 15.84
N SER A 106 -16.39 -3.57 15.53
CA SER A 106 -16.87 -2.33 16.11
C SER A 106 -18.32 -2.09 15.70
N SER A 107 -19.13 -1.45 16.56
CA SER A 107 -20.49 -1.02 16.23
C SER A 107 -20.54 0.19 15.31
N GLY A 108 -19.40 0.87 15.09
CA GLY A 108 -19.33 2.06 14.24
C GLY A 108 -17.90 2.46 13.87
N GLY A 109 -17.73 3.72 13.50
CA GLY A 109 -16.48 4.29 13.01
C GLY A 109 -16.70 5.08 11.72
N MET A 110 -15.61 5.54 11.11
CA MET A 110 -15.67 6.33 9.88
C MET A 110 -16.36 5.57 8.73
N LEU A 111 -16.18 4.25 8.68
CA LEU A 111 -16.74 3.36 7.64
C LEU A 111 -17.92 2.53 8.16
N GLY A 112 -18.50 2.86 9.31
CA GLY A 112 -19.56 2.05 9.92
C GLY A 112 -19.03 0.80 10.65
N PRO A 113 -19.88 -0.21 10.90
CA PRO A 113 -19.50 -1.38 11.68
C PRO A 113 -18.54 -2.31 10.94
N GLY A 114 -17.61 -2.92 11.68
CA GLY A 114 -16.63 -3.86 11.14
C GLY A 114 -15.31 -3.88 11.91
N VAL A 115 -14.35 -4.62 11.39
CA VAL A 115 -12.98 -4.71 11.89
C VAL A 115 -12.08 -3.82 11.03
N TYR A 116 -11.42 -2.85 11.67
CA TYR A 116 -10.56 -1.88 11.01
C TYR A 116 -9.12 -2.38 10.94
N LEU A 117 -8.56 -2.36 9.74
CA LEU A 117 -7.26 -2.91 9.40
C LEU A 117 -6.49 -1.95 8.49
N SER A 118 -5.17 -2.10 8.49
CA SER A 118 -4.26 -1.36 7.62
C SER A 118 -3.30 -2.33 6.94
N ARG A 119 -2.96 -2.09 5.68
CA ARG A 119 -1.85 -2.74 4.98
C ARG A 119 -0.49 -2.14 5.37
N ASP A 120 -0.51 -0.96 5.98
CA ASP A 120 0.65 -0.31 6.58
C ASP A 120 0.76 -0.68 8.07
N MET A 121 1.84 -1.38 8.42
CA MET A 121 2.15 -1.78 9.80
C MET A 121 2.48 -0.59 10.69
N GLU A 122 3.20 0.41 10.17
CA GLU A 122 3.58 1.61 10.90
C GLU A 122 2.36 2.49 11.19
N LYS A 123 1.38 2.52 10.28
CA LYS A 123 0.07 3.10 10.61
C LYS A 123 -0.58 2.35 11.78
N ALA A 124 -0.58 1.02 11.73
CA ALA A 124 -1.23 0.20 12.74
C ALA A 124 -0.56 0.32 14.11
N SER A 125 0.78 0.47 14.17
CA SER A 125 1.54 0.58 15.42
C SER A 125 1.15 1.80 16.26
N ARG A 126 0.59 2.84 15.66
CA ARG A 126 0.12 4.06 16.36
C ARG A 126 -1.15 3.85 17.18
N TYR A 127 -1.75 2.67 17.14
CA TYR A 127 -2.98 2.36 17.85
C TYR A 127 -2.79 1.40 19.04
N PRO A 128 -3.48 1.65 20.16
CA PRO A 128 -4.37 2.80 20.41
C PRO A 128 -3.59 4.11 20.61
N GLU A 129 -4.17 5.25 20.23
CA GLU A 129 -3.54 6.58 20.37
C GLU A 129 -3.25 6.95 21.83
N ASP A 130 -4.12 6.52 22.76
CA ASP A 130 -3.89 6.54 24.22
C ASP A 130 -3.99 5.12 24.76
N ASP A 131 -2.84 4.56 25.15
CA ASP A 131 -2.76 3.23 25.76
C ASP A 131 -2.75 3.29 27.29
N ARG A 132 -2.60 4.47 27.90
CA ARG A 132 -2.36 4.73 29.33
C ARG A 132 -1.19 3.91 29.89
N GLY A 133 -0.10 3.79 29.14
CA GLY A 133 1.10 3.04 29.52
C GLY A 133 0.92 1.53 29.48
N ARG A 134 -0.10 1.02 28.76
CA ARG A 134 -0.30 -0.42 28.58
C ARG A 134 0.53 -0.90 27.40
N GLN A 135 1.21 -2.04 27.57
CA GLN A 135 1.93 -2.70 26.48
C GLN A 135 1.06 -2.82 25.21
N ARG A 136 1.56 -2.23 24.12
CA ARG A 136 0.94 -2.26 22.80
C ARG A 136 1.34 -3.53 22.06
N ALA A 137 0.53 -3.91 21.08
CA ALA A 137 0.79 -5.04 20.21
C ALA A 137 0.17 -4.80 18.83
N ILE A 138 0.80 -5.39 17.81
CA ILE A 138 0.29 -5.42 16.44
C ILE A 138 -0.14 -6.84 16.12
N ILE A 139 -1.38 -7.02 15.67
CA ILE A 139 -1.87 -8.30 15.18
C ILE A 139 -1.69 -8.31 13.67
N ARG A 140 -0.88 -9.24 13.16
CA ARG A 140 -0.78 -9.49 11.71
C ARG A 140 -1.80 -10.55 11.31
N VAL A 141 -2.54 -10.25 10.26
CA VAL A 141 -3.68 -11.06 9.81
C VAL A 141 -3.63 -11.34 8.31
N GLU A 142 -4.19 -12.47 7.88
CA GLU A 142 -4.56 -12.72 6.50
C GLU A 142 -6.06 -12.45 6.33
N VAL A 143 -6.42 -11.59 5.38
CA VAL A 143 -7.80 -11.13 5.18
C VAL A 143 -8.31 -11.54 3.81
N ARG A 144 -9.44 -12.24 3.77
CA ARG A 144 -10.21 -12.46 2.53
C ARG A 144 -11.09 -11.23 2.30
N VAL A 145 -10.73 -10.34 1.37
CA VAL A 145 -11.43 -9.04 1.22
C VAL A 145 -12.73 -9.07 0.42
N GLY A 146 -12.94 -10.12 -0.39
CA GLY A 146 -14.17 -10.27 -1.18
C GLY A 146 -14.50 -9.05 -2.06
N LYS A 147 -15.78 -8.66 -2.08
CA LYS A 147 -16.30 -7.51 -2.82
C LYS A 147 -15.99 -6.23 -2.05
N VAL A 148 -15.08 -5.43 -2.59
CA VAL A 148 -14.59 -4.20 -1.95
C VAL A 148 -15.34 -2.97 -2.46
N LYS A 149 -15.80 -2.11 -1.55
CA LYS A 149 -16.32 -0.78 -1.87
C LYS A 149 -15.25 0.27 -1.60
N ARG A 150 -14.84 1.01 -2.65
CA ARG A 150 -14.00 2.20 -2.49
C ARG A 150 -14.82 3.34 -1.88
N ILE A 151 -14.30 3.95 -0.83
CA ILE A 151 -14.85 5.13 -0.14
C ILE A 151 -13.75 6.21 -0.15
N ASP A 152 -13.81 7.11 -1.12
CA ASP A 152 -12.72 8.05 -1.48
C ASP A 152 -13.06 9.52 -1.23
N TYR A 153 -14.16 9.83 -0.53
CA TYR A 153 -14.50 11.18 -0.09
C TYR A 153 -15.48 11.16 1.10
N LYS A 154 -15.45 12.20 1.93
CA LYS A 154 -16.32 12.33 3.10
C LYS A 154 -17.77 12.52 2.67
N GLY A 155 -18.69 11.84 3.35
CA GLY A 155 -20.10 11.88 3.01
C GLY A 155 -20.47 10.98 1.83
N HIS A 156 -19.59 10.05 1.42
CA HIS A 156 -19.91 9.07 0.40
C HIS A 156 -21.24 8.34 0.78
N PRO A 157 -22.22 8.18 -0.14
CA PRO A 157 -23.54 7.63 0.20
C PRO A 157 -23.50 6.26 0.88
N LEU A 158 -22.53 5.44 0.51
CA LEU A 158 -22.28 4.11 1.11
C LEU A 158 -21.25 4.09 2.24
N GLN A 159 -20.76 5.24 2.72
CA GLN A 159 -19.64 5.32 3.66
C GLN A 159 -19.85 4.45 4.89
N LYS A 160 -21.08 4.38 5.43
CA LYS A 160 -21.41 3.59 6.63
C LYS A 160 -22.37 2.42 6.36
N THR A 161 -22.83 2.24 5.11
CA THR A 161 -23.89 1.29 4.76
C THR A 161 -23.46 0.27 3.70
N TRP A 162 -22.24 0.35 3.17
CA TRP A 162 -21.72 -0.55 2.13
C TRP A 162 -21.99 -2.05 2.38
N TYR A 163 -21.93 -2.51 3.63
CA TYR A 163 -22.20 -3.91 3.97
C TYR A 163 -23.66 -4.34 3.67
N GLN A 164 -24.62 -3.43 3.82
CA GLN A 164 -26.03 -3.65 3.48
C GLN A 164 -26.23 -3.78 1.96
N HIS A 165 -25.28 -3.28 1.17
CA HIS A 165 -25.28 -3.38 -0.29
C HIS A 165 -24.46 -4.56 -0.81
N GLY A 166 -24.17 -5.55 0.04
CA GLY A 166 -23.50 -6.80 -0.31
C GLY A 166 -22.00 -6.66 -0.56
N TYR A 167 -21.36 -5.64 0.00
CA TYR A 167 -19.91 -5.52 0.02
C TYR A 167 -19.33 -6.16 1.28
N ASP A 168 -18.19 -6.83 1.14
CA ASP A 168 -17.50 -7.53 2.22
C ASP A 168 -16.51 -6.62 2.96
N THR A 169 -15.98 -5.61 2.26
CA THR A 169 -14.98 -4.67 2.79
C THR A 169 -15.21 -3.27 2.22
N ALA A 170 -15.14 -2.25 3.06
CA ALA A 170 -14.93 -0.88 2.60
C ALA A 170 -13.45 -0.53 2.66
N TRP A 171 -12.98 0.21 1.66
CA TRP A 171 -11.57 0.60 1.53
C TRP A 171 -11.44 2.10 1.25
N VAL A 172 -10.63 2.77 2.06
CA VAL A 172 -10.20 4.16 1.90
C VAL A 172 -8.83 4.18 1.22
N PRO A 173 -8.72 4.71 -0.01
CA PRO A 173 -7.43 4.87 -0.67
C PRO A 173 -6.53 5.89 0.04
N PRO A 174 -5.20 5.79 -0.12
CA PRO A 174 -4.31 6.83 0.37
C PRO A 174 -4.59 8.16 -0.36
N ASN A 175 -4.38 9.27 0.35
CA ASN A 175 -4.43 10.64 -0.16
C ASN A 175 -5.76 11.06 -0.83
N CYS A 176 -6.89 10.45 -0.45
CA CYS A 176 -8.21 10.80 -0.99
C CYS A 176 -8.98 11.85 -0.15
N GLY A 177 -8.39 12.39 0.91
CA GLY A 177 -9.02 13.40 1.77
C GLY A 177 -10.05 12.85 2.79
N MET A 178 -10.18 11.53 2.90
CA MET A 178 -11.03 10.87 3.92
C MET A 178 -10.55 11.11 5.35
N VAL A 179 -9.24 10.95 5.59
CA VAL A 179 -8.59 11.12 6.90
C VAL A 179 -7.45 12.14 6.82
N ARG A 180 -7.17 12.85 7.92
CA ARG A 180 -6.11 13.89 7.96
C ARG A 180 -4.72 13.34 7.65
N SER A 181 -4.45 12.10 8.06
CA SER A 181 -3.16 11.45 7.81
C SER A 181 -2.92 11.11 6.34
N GLY A 182 -3.96 11.10 5.50
CA GLY A 182 -3.87 10.62 4.12
C GLY A 182 -3.62 9.11 4.01
N LEU A 183 -3.57 8.38 5.12
CA LEU A 183 -3.27 6.95 5.10
C LEU A 183 -4.51 6.11 4.81
N GLU A 184 -4.29 4.99 4.14
CA GLU A 184 -5.32 4.05 3.70
C GLU A 184 -5.94 3.27 4.86
N GLU A 185 -7.16 2.75 4.68
CA GLU A 185 -7.86 1.97 5.72
C GLU A 185 -8.85 0.99 5.13
N ASP A 186 -8.86 -0.24 5.65
CA ASP A 186 -9.84 -1.26 5.34
C ASP A 186 -10.79 -1.46 6.53
N CYS A 187 -12.08 -1.64 6.26
CA CYS A 187 -13.09 -2.07 7.23
C CYS A 187 -13.79 -3.33 6.72
N VAL A 188 -13.58 -4.46 7.39
CA VAL A 188 -14.11 -5.76 7.02
C VAL A 188 -15.36 -6.06 7.87
N TYR A 189 -16.47 -6.42 7.22
CA TYR A 189 -17.75 -6.55 7.92
C TYR A 189 -17.81 -7.82 8.79
N ASP A 190 -17.46 -8.97 8.20
CA ASP A 190 -17.50 -10.28 8.86
C ASP A 190 -16.10 -10.70 9.35
N PRO A 191 -15.89 -10.81 10.68
CA PRO A 191 -14.64 -11.30 11.25
C PRO A 191 -14.19 -12.67 10.76
N SER A 192 -15.11 -13.55 10.30
CA SER A 192 -14.76 -14.88 9.77
C SER A 192 -13.84 -14.82 8.54
N ARG A 193 -13.75 -13.64 7.91
CA ARG A 193 -12.85 -13.36 6.78
C ARG A 193 -11.40 -13.10 7.21
N ILE A 194 -11.14 -12.94 8.50
CA ILE A 194 -9.86 -12.53 9.07
C ILE A 194 -9.24 -13.71 9.82
N ARG A 195 -8.03 -14.10 9.42
CA ARG A 195 -7.25 -15.14 10.09
C ARG A 195 -6.06 -14.50 10.79
N VAL A 196 -6.01 -14.60 12.11
CA VAL A 196 -4.86 -14.18 12.91
C VAL A 196 -3.66 -15.06 12.56
N LEU A 197 -2.52 -14.44 12.26
CA LEU A 197 -1.26 -15.12 11.96
C LEU A 197 -0.30 -15.06 13.14
N GLU A 198 -0.08 -13.86 13.66
CA GLU A 198 0.87 -13.61 14.74
C GLU A 198 0.48 -12.34 15.52
N ILE A 199 0.96 -12.29 16.77
CA ILE A 199 0.98 -11.08 17.60
C ILE A 199 2.43 -10.64 17.69
N ILE A 200 2.68 -9.37 17.39
CA ILE A 200 3.98 -8.73 17.43
C ILE A 200 3.96 -7.72 18.58
N GLU A 201 4.97 -7.76 19.44
CA GLU A 201 5.16 -6.72 20.45
C GLU A 201 5.45 -5.39 19.77
N ASN A 202 4.80 -4.32 20.23
CA ASN A 202 4.90 -3.02 19.60
C ASN A 202 5.88 -2.14 20.36
N ASP A 203 7.15 -2.22 19.96
CA ASP A 203 8.27 -1.44 20.52
C ASP A 203 8.54 -0.16 19.73
N TYR A 204 7.56 0.32 18.95
CA TYR A 204 7.70 1.60 18.27
C TYR A 204 7.63 2.72 19.30
N ASP A 205 8.70 3.52 19.37
CA ASP A 205 8.71 4.78 20.13
C ASP A 205 7.76 5.78 19.47
N ASP A 206 6.83 6.34 20.27
CA ASP A 206 5.89 7.40 19.85
C ASP A 206 6.61 8.74 19.55
#